data_AF-A0A081N6A8-F1
#
_entry.id   AF-A0A081N6A8-F1
#
_cell.length_a   1.000
_cell.length_b   1.000
_cell.length_c   1.000
_cell.angle_alpha   90.00
_cell.angle_beta   90.00
_cell.angle_gamma   90.00
#
_symmetry.space_group_name_H-M   'P 1'
#
loop_
_entity.id
_entity.type
_entity.pdbx_description
1 polymer ?
#
loop_
_entity_poly.entity_id
_entity_poly.type
_entity_poly.pdbx_seq_one_letter_code
_entity_poly.pdbx_strand_id
1 'polypeptide(L)'
;MYLTFALLFGSAKAAEPEFWYQKVWCEGNNGKVEERLNDGRRVDCVTDSHAIEMDFANKWPEAIGQSLDYAMLTKKQAGIVLILKKSSDQAHWDRLQQVVDHYQLPVTTWKLGP
;
A
#
# COMPACT_ATOMS: atom_id res chain seq x y z
N MET A 1 20.59 -30.42 43.59
CA MET A 1 20.23 -30.59 42.17
C MET A 1 19.72 -29.25 41.68
N TYR A 2 20.55 -28.47 41.00
CA TYR A 2 20.19 -27.12 40.54
C TYR A 2 19.42 -27.23 39.22
N LEU A 3 18.16 -26.79 39.21
CA LEU A 3 17.38 -26.63 37.98
C LEU A 3 17.75 -25.29 37.34
N THR A 4 18.49 -25.34 36.24
CA THR A 4 18.74 -24.17 35.39
C THR A 4 17.55 -24.00 34.45
N PHE A 5 16.79 -22.92 34.60
CA PHE A 5 15.70 -22.57 33.68
C PHE A 5 16.29 -21.72 32.54
N ALA A 6 16.42 -22.31 31.35
CA ALA A 6 16.85 -21.57 30.15
C ALA A 6 15.66 -20.79 29.58
N LEU A 7 15.68 -19.46 29.70
CA LEU A 7 14.74 -18.57 29.03
C LEU A 7 15.12 -18.46 27.54
N LEU A 8 14.37 -19.16 26.70
CA LEU A 8 14.43 -18.99 25.24
C LEU A 8 13.71 -17.69 24.87
N PHE A 9 14.46 -16.61 24.62
CA PHE A 9 13.92 -15.41 23.98
C PHE A 9 13.73 -15.69 22.48
N GLY A 10 12.51 -16.07 22.09
CA GLY A 10 12.12 -16.12 20.69
C GLY A 10 11.87 -14.71 20.15
N SER A 11 12.72 -14.22 19.26
CA SER A 11 12.48 -12.97 18.55
C SER A 11 11.38 -13.16 17.51
N ALA A 12 10.14 -12.79 17.83
CA ALA A 12 9.12 -12.61 16.81
C ALA A 12 9.47 -11.38 15.97
N LYS A 13 9.73 -11.56 14.66
CA LYS A 13 9.97 -10.42 13.76
C LYS A 13 8.68 -9.62 13.65
N ALA A 14 8.70 -8.37 14.10
CA ALA A 14 7.58 -7.46 13.91
C ALA A 14 7.31 -7.27 12.42
N ALA A 15 6.04 -7.12 12.04
CA ALA A 15 5.70 -6.77 10.67
C ALA A 15 6.26 -5.38 10.35
N GLU A 16 6.79 -5.21 9.14
CA GLU A 16 7.29 -3.91 8.70
C GLU A 16 6.13 -2.89 8.67
N PRO A 17 6.38 -1.62 9.03
CA PRO A 17 5.37 -0.57 8.93
C PRO A 17 5.04 -0.26 7.46
N GLU A 18 3.85 0.28 7.20
CA GLU A 18 3.35 0.65 5.86
C GLU A 18 4.37 1.53 5.09
N PHE A 19 4.96 2.50 5.78
CA PHE A 19 5.99 3.39 5.25
C PHE A 19 7.20 2.66 4.64
N TRP A 20 7.58 1.52 5.20
CA TRP A 20 8.69 0.74 4.64
C TRP A 20 8.37 0.24 3.23
N TYR A 21 7.15 -0.28 3.03
CA TYR A 21 6.69 -0.73 1.72
C TYR A 21 6.54 0.44 0.75
N GLN A 22 5.96 1.55 1.21
CA GLN A 22 5.82 2.79 0.44
C GLN A 22 7.16 3.24 -0.12
N LYS A 23 8.16 3.38 0.75
CA LYS A 23 9.50 3.82 0.38
C LYS A 23 10.15 2.89 -0.63
N VAL A 24 10.24 1.59 -0.31
CA VAL A 24 10.96 0.62 -1.15
C VAL A 24 10.32 0.49 -2.53
N TRP A 25 8.99 0.38 -2.60
CA TRP A 25 8.29 0.22 -3.86
C TRP A 25 8.37 1.50 -4.70
N CYS A 26 8.14 2.66 -4.09
CA CYS A 26 8.14 3.92 -4.81
C CYS A 26 9.53 4.28 -5.36
N GLU A 27 10.58 4.16 -4.53
CA GLU A 27 11.96 4.34 -4.99
C GLU A 27 12.33 3.35 -6.10
N GLY A 28 11.91 2.09 -5.99
CA GLY A 28 12.10 1.07 -7.03
C GLY A 28 11.37 1.36 -8.35
N ASN A 29 10.33 2.20 -8.33
CA ASN A 29 9.60 2.65 -9.51
C ASN A 29 9.96 4.09 -9.92
N ASN A 30 11.12 4.60 -9.48
CA ASN A 30 11.60 5.97 -9.74
C ASN A 30 10.58 7.05 -9.33
N GLY A 31 9.77 6.77 -8.31
CA GLY A 31 8.79 7.71 -7.77
C GLY A 31 9.35 8.57 -6.64
N LYS A 32 8.63 9.66 -6.34
CA LYS A 32 8.82 10.49 -5.16
C LYS A 32 7.96 9.97 -4.02
N VAL A 33 8.60 9.60 -2.93
CA VAL A 33 7.94 9.12 -1.71
C VAL A 33 7.32 10.29 -0.96
N GLU A 34 6.08 10.13 -0.51
CA GLU A 34 5.41 11.07 0.40
C GLU A 34 5.36 12.53 -0.13
N GLU A 35 5.02 12.71 -1.41
CA GLU A 35 4.95 14.03 -2.04
C GLU A 35 3.81 14.85 -1.42
N ARG A 36 4.16 16.00 -0.82
CA ARG A 36 3.19 16.92 -0.22
C ARG A 36 2.60 17.85 -1.27
N LEU A 37 1.27 17.87 -1.36
CA LEU A 37 0.52 18.75 -2.24
C LEU A 37 0.31 20.13 -1.61
N ASN A 38 -0.06 21.10 -2.45
CA ASN A 38 -0.28 22.49 -2.05
C ASN A 38 -1.38 22.66 -0.98
N ASP A 39 -2.36 21.77 -0.95
CA ASP A 39 -3.46 21.77 0.03
C ASP A 39 -3.12 21.01 1.33
N GLY A 40 -1.88 20.53 1.46
CA GLY A 40 -1.37 19.85 2.64
C GLY A 40 -1.54 18.34 2.64
N ARG A 41 -2.29 17.75 1.68
CA ARG A 41 -2.35 16.30 1.50
C ARG A 41 -1.00 15.74 1.08
N ARG A 42 -0.84 14.43 1.25
CA ARG A 42 0.40 13.71 0.96
C ARG A 42 0.06 12.48 0.14
N VAL A 43 0.69 12.37 -1.02
CA VAL A 43 0.57 11.20 -1.89
C VAL A 43 1.70 10.25 -1.56
N ASP A 44 1.40 8.99 -1.26
CA ASP A 44 2.42 8.01 -0.83
C ASP A 44 3.53 7.84 -1.86
N CYS A 45 3.15 7.79 -3.15
CA CYS A 45 4.11 7.74 -4.23
C CYS A 45 3.65 8.51 -5.48
N VAL A 46 4.53 9.35 -6.03
CA VAL A 46 4.29 10.05 -7.30
C VAL A 46 5.35 9.64 -8.32
N THR A 47 4.94 8.96 -9.38
CA THR A 47 5.80 8.64 -10.54
C THR A 47 5.58 9.66 -11.66
N ASP A 48 6.24 9.49 -12.80
CA ASP A 48 6.00 10.32 -13.98
C ASP A 48 4.53 10.26 -14.45
N SER A 49 3.89 9.09 -14.34
CA SER A 49 2.55 8.84 -14.88
C SER A 49 1.44 8.72 -13.83
N HIS A 50 1.75 8.31 -12.60
CA HIS A 50 0.74 7.97 -11.60
C HIS A 50 0.91 8.75 -10.28
N ALA A 51 -0.21 9.04 -9.63
CA ALA A 51 -0.30 9.33 -8.20
C ALA A 51 -0.88 8.10 -7.51
N ILE A 52 -0.12 7.55 -6.57
CA ILE A 52 -0.31 6.18 -6.08
C ILE A 52 -0.54 6.23 -4.58
N GLU A 53 -1.65 5.62 -4.14
CA GLU A 53 -1.90 5.30 -2.74
C GLU A 53 -1.43 3.89 -2.44
N MET A 54 -0.80 3.69 -1.28
CA MET A 54 -0.22 2.42 -0.87
C MET A 54 -0.66 2.04 0.54
N ASP A 55 -1.44 0.97 0.63
CA ASP A 55 -2.17 0.65 1.85
C ASP A 55 -2.16 -0.85 2.16
N PHE A 56 -2.28 -1.21 3.43
CA PHE A 56 -2.56 -2.61 3.79
C PHE A 56 -3.91 -3.08 3.24
N ALA A 57 -3.97 -4.36 2.84
CA ALA A 57 -5.07 -4.93 2.07
C ALA A 57 -6.48 -4.65 2.65
N ASN A 58 -6.64 -4.63 3.97
CA ASN A 58 -7.94 -4.36 4.61
C ASN A 58 -8.47 -2.93 4.38
N LYS A 59 -7.62 -2.00 3.95
CA LYS A 59 -7.97 -0.60 3.65
C LYS A 59 -8.32 -0.36 2.18
N TRP A 60 -8.47 -1.41 1.37
CA TRP A 60 -8.82 -1.29 -0.04
C TRP A 60 -9.99 -0.33 -0.38
N PRO A 61 -11.05 -0.14 0.45
CA PRO A 61 -12.10 0.83 0.10
C PRO A 61 -11.60 2.27 0.15
N GLU A 62 -10.75 2.60 1.14
CA GLU A 62 -10.21 3.95 1.33
C GLU A 62 -9.24 4.31 0.19
N ALA A 63 -8.39 3.35 -0.18
CA ALA A 63 -7.42 3.51 -1.27
C ALA A 63 -8.05 3.88 -2.62
N ILE A 64 -9.31 3.47 -2.88
CA ILE A 64 -10.05 3.88 -4.08
C ILE A 64 -10.31 5.40 -4.06
N GLY A 65 -10.83 5.91 -2.96
CA GLY A 65 -11.13 7.34 -2.83
C GLY A 65 -9.88 8.20 -2.92
N GLN A 66 -8.84 7.83 -2.16
CA GLN A 66 -7.59 8.58 -2.12
C GLN A 66 -6.84 8.55 -3.46
N SER A 67 -6.71 7.38 -4.11
CA SER A 67 -6.00 7.30 -5.39
C SER A 67 -6.66 8.15 -6.49
N LEU A 68 -7.99 8.15 -6.58
CA LEU A 68 -8.75 8.95 -7.54
C LEU A 68 -8.64 10.45 -7.26
N ASP A 69 -8.74 10.84 -6.00
CA ASP A 69 -8.58 12.23 -5.56
C ASP A 69 -7.15 12.73 -5.83
N TYR A 70 -6.12 11.95 -5.48
CA TYR A 70 -4.72 12.31 -5.70
C TYR A 70 -4.38 12.39 -7.19
N ALA A 71 -4.91 11.49 -8.01
CA ALA A 71 -4.80 11.55 -9.46
C ALA A 71 -5.37 12.86 -10.03
N MET A 72 -6.57 13.26 -9.58
CA MET A 72 -7.22 14.50 -9.97
C MET A 72 -6.35 15.72 -9.63
N LEU A 73 -5.81 15.78 -8.41
CA LEU A 73 -5.02 16.93 -7.93
C LEU A 73 -3.67 17.06 -8.63
N THR A 74 -3.04 15.93 -8.93
CA THR A 74 -1.71 15.88 -9.55
C THR A 74 -1.77 15.87 -11.07
N LYS A 75 -2.97 15.74 -11.66
CA LYS A 75 -3.21 15.50 -13.09
C LYS A 75 -2.47 14.27 -13.62
N LYS A 76 -2.39 13.23 -12.79
CA LYS A 76 -1.78 11.93 -13.11
C LYS A 76 -2.86 10.85 -13.14
N GLN A 77 -2.46 9.63 -13.49
CA GLN A 77 -3.34 8.46 -13.41
C GLN A 77 -3.41 7.95 -11.97
N ALA A 78 -4.57 7.42 -11.57
CA ALA A 78 -4.74 6.84 -10.24
C ALA A 78 -4.05 5.49 -10.16
N GLY A 79 -3.30 5.30 -9.08
CA GLY A 79 -2.66 4.03 -8.77
C GLY A 79 -2.97 3.56 -7.35
N ILE A 80 -3.10 2.25 -7.16
CA ILE A 80 -3.18 1.63 -5.84
C ILE A 80 -2.16 0.49 -5.76
N VAL A 81 -1.34 0.47 -4.71
CA VAL A 81 -0.58 -0.72 -4.32
C VAL A 81 -1.16 -1.27 -3.02
N LEU A 82 -1.75 -2.47 -3.05
CA LEU A 82 -2.18 -3.15 -1.84
C LEU A 82 -1.10 -4.05 -1.26
N ILE A 83 -0.85 -3.93 0.04
CA ILE A 83 0.12 -4.74 0.78
C ILE A 83 -0.63 -5.88 1.50
N LEU A 84 -0.42 -7.10 1.01
CA LEU A 84 -0.96 -8.34 1.57
C LEU A 84 0.08 -8.94 2.53
N LYS A 85 -0.32 -9.15 3.79
CA LYS A 85 0.54 -9.71 4.84
C LYS A 85 0.41 -11.23 4.95
N LYS A 86 -0.72 -11.79 4.50
CA LYS A 86 -1.05 -13.22 4.57
C LYS A 86 -1.94 -13.61 3.40
N SER A 87 -1.99 -14.90 3.06
CA SER A 87 -2.78 -15.41 1.94
C SER A 87 -4.28 -15.10 2.04
N SER A 88 -4.85 -14.96 3.24
CA SER A 88 -6.25 -14.57 3.39
C SER A 88 -6.54 -13.12 3.04
N ASP A 89 -5.52 -12.26 2.93
CA ASP A 89 -5.69 -10.88 2.44
C ASP A 89 -5.99 -10.85 0.93
N GLN A 90 -5.80 -11.96 0.22
CA GLN A 90 -6.17 -12.10 -1.19
C GLN A 90 -7.65 -11.76 -1.44
N ALA A 91 -8.54 -12.05 -0.49
CA ALA A 91 -9.95 -11.70 -0.60
C ALA A 91 -10.19 -10.18 -0.70
N HIS A 92 -9.33 -9.36 -0.07
CA HIS A 92 -9.39 -7.90 -0.20
C HIS A 92 -8.92 -7.43 -1.57
N TRP A 93 -7.84 -8.02 -2.09
CA TRP A 93 -7.37 -7.76 -3.45
C TRP A 93 -8.46 -8.09 -4.49
N ASP A 94 -9.05 -9.29 -4.39
CA ASP A 94 -10.10 -9.72 -5.30
C ASP A 94 -11.31 -8.78 -5.23
N ARG A 95 -11.63 -8.28 -4.02
CA ARG A 95 -12.71 -7.32 -3.85
C ARG A 95 -12.40 -5.95 -4.47
N LEU A 96 -11.16 -5.45 -4.32
CA LEU A 96 -10.70 -4.23 -4.99
C LEU A 96 -10.86 -4.37 -6.51
N GLN A 97 -10.33 -5.46 -7.10
CA GLN A 97 -10.42 -5.71 -8.53
C GLN A 97 -11.88 -5.75 -9.01
N GLN A 98 -12.75 -6.49 -8.32
CA GLN A 98 -14.17 -6.54 -8.66
C GLN A 98 -14.83 -5.16 -8.68
N VAL A 99 -14.51 -4.29 -7.72
CA VAL A 99 -15.08 -2.94 -7.65
C VAL A 99 -14.53 -2.05 -8.78
N VAL A 100 -13.21 -2.08 -9.00
CA VAL A 100 -12.56 -1.36 -10.11
C VAL A 100 -13.17 -1.77 -11.45
N ASP A 101 -13.31 -3.08 -11.69
CA ASP A 101 -13.84 -3.61 -12.94
C ASP A 101 -15.34 -3.31 -13.11
N HIS A 102 -16.14 -3.55 -12.07
CA HIS A 102 -17.59 -3.36 -12.13
C HIS A 102 -18.00 -1.92 -12.44
N TYR A 103 -17.31 -0.95 -11.83
CA TYR A 103 -17.57 0.47 -12.05
C TYR A 103 -16.67 1.10 -13.11
N GLN A 104 -15.81 0.32 -13.76
CA GLN A 104 -14.85 0.78 -14.77
C GLN A 104 -14.01 1.96 -14.25
N LEU A 105 -13.55 1.87 -12.99
CA LEU A 105 -12.77 2.93 -12.38
C LEU A 105 -11.41 3.05 -13.09
N PRO A 106 -10.95 4.27 -13.40
CA PRO A 106 -9.68 4.50 -14.11
C PRO A 106 -8.49 4.39 -13.14
N VAL A 107 -8.32 3.23 -12.49
CA VAL A 107 -7.32 2.98 -11.46
C VAL A 107 -6.43 1.81 -11.87
N THR A 108 -5.12 2.04 -11.96
CA THR A 108 -4.14 0.96 -12.11
C THR A 108 -3.82 0.36 -10.75
N THR A 109 -3.84 -0.96 -10.65
CA THR A 109 -3.66 -1.65 -9.35
C THR A 109 -2.48 -2.61 -9.37
N TRP A 110 -1.71 -2.63 -8.28
CA TRP A 110 -0.65 -3.60 -8.01
C TRP A 110 -0.83 -4.20 -6.61
N LYS A 111 -0.20 -5.35 -6.36
CA LYS A 111 -0.14 -5.94 -5.02
C LYS A 111 1.28 -6.33 -4.64
N LEU A 112 1.58 -6.26 -3.34
CA LEU A 112 2.78 -6.81 -2.71
C LEU A 112 2.35 -7.88 -1.72
N GLY A 113 3.11 -8.98 -1.62
CA GLY A 113 2.80 -10.05 -0.69
C GLY A 113 2.67 -11.42 -1.37
N PRO A 114 2.18 -12.43 -0.64
CA PRO A 114 2.04 -13.80 -1.12
C PRO A 114 0.98 -13.97 -2.22
#